data_AF-A0A7J2TA12-F1
#
_entry.id   AF-A0A7J2TA12-F1
#
_cell.length_a   1.000
_cell.length_b   1.000
_cell.length_c   1.000
_cell.angle_alpha   90.00
_cell.angle_beta   90.00
_cell.angle_gamma   90.00
#
_symmetry.space_group_name_H-M   'P 1'
#
loop_
_entity.id
_entity.type
_entity.pdbx_description
1 polymer ?
#
loop_
_entity_poly.entity_id
_entity_poly.type
_entity_poly.pdbx_seq_one_letter_code
_entity_poly.pdbx_strand_id
1 'polypeptide(L)'
;MPNIVFRIDSVRAERYGLEPVPQLNINMNIMFGKPEKKDSGYLLGFVIKIDCAPPVASIDLKGVVVVTPLNKDEAKTLEEEFKKGVPYPLILTVYSYTLPLVSLLSREMGIPPPIQPPQPPQQPKSPDYHV
;
A
#
# COMPACT_ATOMS: atom_id res chain seq x y z
N MET A 1 -1.67 -17.09 -11.29
CA MET A 1 -1.16 -16.06 -10.39
C MET A 1 0.30 -15.91 -10.75
N PRO A 2 0.71 -14.72 -11.22
CA PRO A 2 2.07 -14.50 -11.67
C PRO A 2 3.03 -14.71 -10.49
N ASN A 3 4.28 -15.02 -10.79
CA ASN A 3 5.31 -15.03 -9.76
C ASN A 3 5.58 -13.59 -9.32
N ILE A 4 5.43 -13.31 -8.02
CA ILE A 4 5.57 -11.98 -7.43
C ILE A 4 6.72 -11.98 -6.46
N VAL A 5 7.70 -11.11 -6.68
CA VAL A 5 8.86 -10.92 -5.80
C VAL A 5 8.88 -9.48 -5.32
N PHE A 6 8.96 -9.31 -3.99
CA PHE A 6 9.09 -7.99 -3.36
C PHE A 6 10.54 -7.70 -2.99
N ARG A 7 10.95 -6.44 -3.15
CA ARG A 7 12.20 -5.94 -2.61
C ARG A 7 11.96 -4.58 -1.98
N ILE A 8 12.35 -4.45 -0.71
CA ILE A 8 12.38 -3.16 -0.02
C ILE A 8 13.73 -2.51 -0.30
N ASP A 9 13.71 -1.31 -0.87
CA ASP A 9 14.92 -0.57 -1.24
C ASP A 9 15.33 0.42 -0.13
N SER A 10 14.37 0.96 0.62
CA SER A 10 14.64 1.92 1.70
C SER A 10 13.56 1.87 2.77
N VAL A 11 13.98 1.91 4.03
CA VAL A 11 13.12 2.09 5.20
C VAL A 11 13.65 3.28 5.98
N ARG A 12 12.80 4.27 6.22
CA ARG A 12 13.08 5.38 7.12
C ARG A 12 11.93 5.51 8.10
N ALA A 13 12.23 5.50 9.39
CA ALA A 13 11.26 5.71 10.44
C ALA A 13 11.89 6.66 11.46
N GLU A 14 11.29 7.83 11.66
CA GLU A 14 11.82 8.88 12.52
C GLU A 14 10.76 9.33 13.54
N ARG A 15 11.18 9.51 14.79
CA ARG A 15 10.37 9.95 15.92
C ARG A 15 10.90 11.33 16.30
N TYR A 16 10.02 12.31 16.29
CA TYR A 16 10.39 13.72 16.50
C TYR A 16 10.19 14.19 17.95
N GLY A 17 9.32 13.55 18.72
CA GLY A 17 9.06 13.92 20.13
C GLY A 17 8.37 12.81 20.91
N LEU A 18 8.49 12.77 22.24
CA LEU A 18 7.86 11.73 23.08
C LEU A 18 6.65 12.25 23.87
N GLU A 19 6.29 13.50 23.64
CA GLU A 19 5.23 14.18 24.37
C GLU A 19 3.87 13.50 24.11
N PRO A 20 3.04 13.30 25.14
CA PRO A 20 1.69 12.79 24.97
C PRO A 20 0.87 13.76 24.10
N VAL A 21 0.31 13.24 23.01
CA VAL A 21 -0.56 14.01 22.13
C VAL A 21 -2.01 13.58 22.36
N PRO A 22 -2.93 14.51 22.71
CA PRO A 22 -4.31 14.16 23.02
C PRO A 22 -5.11 13.67 21.81
N GLN A 23 -4.77 14.15 20.60
CA GLN A 23 -5.38 13.71 19.35
C GLN A 23 -4.28 13.54 18.30
N LEU A 24 -4.02 12.29 17.93
CA LEU A 24 -3.01 11.93 16.95
C LEU A 24 -3.69 11.44 15.68
N ASN A 25 -3.62 12.24 14.61
CA ASN A 25 -4.06 11.80 13.29
C ASN A 25 -2.90 11.13 12.57
N ILE A 26 -3.12 9.94 12.02
CA ILE A 26 -2.13 9.19 11.25
C ILE A 26 -2.63 9.10 9.82
N ASN A 27 -1.89 9.67 8.90
CA ASN A 27 -2.17 9.56 7.47
C ASN A 27 -1.24 8.51 6.89
N MET A 28 -1.79 7.59 6.11
CA MET A 28 -1.01 6.62 5.33
C MET A 28 -1.33 6.84 3.86
N ASN A 29 -0.30 7.06 3.05
CA ASN A 29 -0.42 7.19 1.61
C ASN A 29 0.49 6.18 0.92
N ILE A 30 -0.04 5.48 -0.07
CA ILE A 30 0.73 4.64 -0.98
C ILE A 30 0.71 5.25 -2.38
N MET A 31 1.89 5.37 -2.96
CA MET A 31 2.08 5.85 -4.32
C MET A 31 2.75 4.75 -5.13
N PHE A 32 2.26 4.54 -6.35
CA PHE A 32 2.86 3.61 -7.29
C PHE A 32 3.58 4.38 -8.40
N GLY A 33 4.74 3.88 -8.80
CA GLY A 33 5.46 4.36 -9.97
C GLY A 33 4.82 3.89 -11.28
N LYS A 34 5.42 4.29 -12.40
CA LYS A 34 5.05 3.73 -13.71
C LYS A 34 5.55 2.29 -13.80
N PRO A 35 4.73 1.35 -14.28
CA PRO A 35 5.18 -0.02 -14.55
C PRO A 35 6.27 -0.02 -15.63
N GLU A 36 7.42 -0.63 -15.34
CA GLU A 36 8.51 -0.84 -16.30
C GLU A 36 8.47 -2.27 -16.82
N LYS A 37 8.30 -2.45 -18.12
CA LYS A 37 8.44 -3.77 -18.76
C LYS A 37 9.93 -4.16 -18.75
N LYS A 38 10.23 -5.33 -18.20
CA LYS A 38 11.55 -6.01 -18.26
C LYS A 38 11.41 -7.27 -19.13
N ASP A 39 12.52 -7.87 -19.53
CA ASP A 39 12.54 -8.98 -20.49
C ASP A 39 11.57 -10.13 -20.17
N SER A 40 11.39 -10.45 -18.88
CA SER A 40 10.52 -11.53 -18.42
C SER A 40 9.28 -11.07 -17.63
N GLY A 41 8.98 -9.77 -17.52
CA GLY A 41 7.89 -9.32 -16.65
C GLY A 41 7.77 -7.81 -16.49
N TYR A 42 7.19 -7.39 -15.38
CA TYR A 42 7.01 -5.99 -15.02
C TYR A 42 7.65 -5.68 -13.68
N LEU A 43 8.30 -4.53 -13.60
CA LEU A 43 8.80 -3.94 -12.37
C LEU A 43 7.92 -2.75 -12.01
N LEU A 44 7.39 -2.74 -10.80
CA LEU A 44 6.57 -1.64 -10.29
C LEU A 44 7.16 -1.11 -8.99
N GLY A 45 7.59 0.15 -9.01
CA GLY A 45 8.01 0.85 -7.79
C GLY A 45 6.81 1.27 -6.94
N PHE A 46 6.98 1.26 -5.63
CA PHE A 46 6.02 1.82 -4.69
C PHE A 46 6.71 2.61 -3.59
N VAL A 47 6.01 3.62 -3.08
CA VAL A 47 6.41 4.43 -1.92
C VAL A 47 5.23 4.48 -0.97
N ILE A 48 5.47 4.14 0.29
CA ILE A 48 4.50 4.30 1.38
C ILE A 48 5.02 5.38 2.30
N LYS A 49 4.16 6.35 2.58
CA LYS A 49 4.42 7.44 3.52
C LYS A 49 3.40 7.39 4.63
N ILE A 50 3.88 7.52 5.85
CA ILE A 50 3.07 7.68 7.04
C ILE A 50 3.54 8.92 7.76
N ASP A 51 2.60 9.81 8.01
CA ASP A 51 2.83 11.05 8.74
C ASP A 51 1.81 11.19 9.86
N CYS A 52 2.26 11.84 10.93
CA CYS A 52 1.42 12.18 12.06
C CYS A 52 1.10 13.67 12.05
N ALA A 53 -0.13 14.02 12.43
CA ALA A 53 -0.53 15.38 12.75
C ALA A 53 -1.06 15.42 14.20
N PRO A 54 -0.39 16.12 15.13
CA PRO A 54 0.89 16.86 14.99
C PRO A 54 2.10 15.96 14.66
N PRO A 55 3.21 16.53 14.13
CA PRO A 55 4.36 15.78 13.60
C PRO A 55 5.21 15.18 14.71
N VAL A 56 4.79 14.02 15.20
CA VAL A 56 5.52 13.28 16.25
C VAL A 56 6.33 12.11 15.71
N ALA A 57 5.96 11.57 14.55
CA ALA A 57 6.69 10.52 13.86
C ALA A 57 6.39 10.56 12.36
N SER A 58 7.27 9.96 11.56
CA SER A 58 6.99 9.62 10.17
C SER A 58 7.69 8.34 9.74
N ILE A 59 7.10 7.64 8.77
CA ILE A 59 7.68 6.44 8.16
C ILE A 59 7.63 6.60 6.65
N ASP A 60 8.77 6.47 5.98
CA ASP A 60 8.89 6.38 4.53
C ASP A 60 9.46 5.00 4.15
N LEU A 61 8.69 4.24 3.39
CA LEU A 61 9.08 2.93 2.86
C LEU A 61 9.10 3.01 1.34
N LYS A 62 10.21 2.61 0.72
CA LYS A 62 10.33 2.52 -0.74
C LYS A 62 10.70 1.11 -1.13
N GLY A 63 10.10 0.61 -2.20
CA GLY A 63 10.43 -0.70 -2.72
C GLY A 63 9.94 -0.90 -4.14
N VAL A 64 10.20 -2.10 -4.64
CA VAL A 64 9.75 -2.56 -5.94
C VAL A 64 9.09 -3.92 -5.81
N VAL A 65 8.11 -4.17 -6.67
CA VAL A 65 7.53 -5.49 -6.89
C VAL A 65 7.82 -5.92 -8.33
N VAL A 66 8.34 -7.13 -8.48
CA VAL A 66 8.60 -7.75 -9.78
C VAL A 66 7.53 -8.80 -10.02
N VAL A 67 6.82 -8.66 -11.13
CA VAL A 67 5.72 -9.54 -11.54
C VAL A 67 6.11 -10.26 -12.81
N THR A 68 6.25 -11.59 -12.72
CA THR A 68 6.65 -12.46 -13.83
C THR A 68 5.47 -13.38 -14.19
N PRO A 69 4.86 -13.24 -15.39
CA PRO A 69 3.78 -14.11 -15.82
C PRO A 69 4.27 -15.56 -16.00
N LEU A 70 3.42 -16.53 -15.69
CA LEU A 70 3.75 -17.96 -15.82
C LEU A 70 3.58 -18.49 -17.24
N ASN A 71 2.70 -17.88 -18.02
CA ASN A 71 2.40 -18.28 -19.40
C ASN A 71 2.09 -17.07 -20.29
N LYS A 72 1.98 -17.32 -21.60
CA LYS A 72 1.75 -16.26 -22.60
C LYS A 72 0.39 -15.59 -22.47
N ASP A 73 -0.63 -16.28 -21.99
CA ASP A 73 -1.98 -15.72 -21.83
C ASP A 73 -2.01 -14.75 -20.65
N GLU A 74 -1.42 -15.12 -19.52
CA GLU A 74 -1.26 -14.27 -18.34
C GLU A 74 -0.38 -13.04 -18.66
N ALA A 75 0.64 -13.21 -19.52
CA ALA A 75 1.45 -12.09 -19.99
C ALA A 75 0.64 -11.05 -20.78
N LYS A 76 -0.31 -11.49 -21.63
CA LYS A 76 -1.21 -10.60 -22.38
C LYS A 76 -2.18 -9.89 -21.45
N THR A 77 -2.84 -10.64 -20.55
CA THR A 77 -3.76 -10.06 -19.57
C THR A 77 -3.07 -9.01 -18.72
N LEU A 78 -1.88 -9.33 -18.20
CA LEU A 78 -1.09 -8.43 -17.37
C LEU A 78 -0.71 -7.14 -18.13
N GLU A 79 -0.35 -7.27 -19.42
CA GLU A 79 -0.07 -6.11 -20.28
C GLU A 79 -1.31 -5.21 -20.49
N GLU A 80 -2.48 -5.81 -20.71
CA GLU A 80 -3.73 -5.07 -20.87
C GLU A 80 -4.15 -4.36 -19.57
N GLU A 81 -3.95 -5.01 -18.42
CA GLU A 81 -4.22 -4.41 -17.13
C GLU A 81 -3.27 -3.24 -16.84
N PHE A 82 -1.96 -3.42 -17.08
CA PHE A 82 -0.98 -2.34 -16.87
C PHE A 82 -1.17 -1.14 -17.79
N LYS A 83 -1.78 -1.31 -18.98
CA LYS A 83 -2.19 -0.19 -19.85
C LYS A 83 -3.28 0.67 -19.22
N LYS A 84 -4.13 0.10 -18.36
CA LYS A 84 -5.21 0.82 -17.65
C LYS A 84 -4.73 1.46 -16.33
N GLY A 85 -3.56 1.07 -15.84
CA GLY A 85 -3.01 1.51 -14.57
C GLY A 85 -2.45 0.33 -13.77
N VAL A 86 -2.14 0.53 -12.49
CA VAL A 86 -1.71 -0.58 -11.64
C VAL A 86 -2.89 -1.52 -11.35
N PRO A 87 -2.78 -2.83 -11.62
CA PRO A 87 -3.86 -3.78 -11.35
C PRO A 87 -4.26 -3.76 -9.87
N TYR A 88 -5.56 -3.70 -9.58
CA TYR A 88 -6.06 -3.70 -8.21
C TYR A 88 -5.59 -4.91 -7.36
N PRO A 89 -5.52 -6.14 -7.90
CA PRO A 89 -4.95 -7.27 -7.15
C PRO A 89 -3.49 -7.04 -6.73
N LEU A 90 -2.70 -6.35 -7.57
CA LEU A 90 -1.31 -6.04 -7.27
C LEU A 90 -1.21 -4.98 -6.16
N ILE A 91 -2.10 -3.97 -6.18
CA ILE A 91 -2.23 -2.98 -5.10
C ILE A 91 -2.49 -3.70 -3.76
N LEU A 92 -3.48 -4.60 -3.72
CA LEU A 92 -3.81 -5.38 -2.52
C LEU A 92 -2.64 -6.25 -2.03
N THR A 93 -1.88 -6.83 -2.96
CA THR A 93 -0.71 -7.66 -2.63
C THR A 93 0.40 -6.80 -2.00
N VAL A 94 0.66 -5.61 -2.55
CA VAL A 94 1.62 -4.66 -1.97
C VAL A 94 1.17 -4.20 -0.58
N TYR A 95 -0.11 -3.90 -0.39
CA TYR A 95 -0.66 -3.60 0.93
C TYR A 95 -0.45 -4.75 1.91
N SER A 96 -0.82 -5.97 1.53
CA SER A 96 -0.70 -7.16 2.39
C SER A 96 0.75 -7.46 2.77
N TYR A 97 1.70 -7.20 1.85
CA TYR A 97 3.12 -7.39 2.11
C TYR A 97 3.71 -6.32 3.03
N THR A 98 3.29 -5.07 2.88
CA THR A 98 3.91 -3.91 3.55
C THR A 98 3.26 -3.54 4.87
N LEU A 99 1.96 -3.80 5.04
CA LEU A 99 1.21 -3.44 6.25
C LEU A 99 1.79 -4.06 7.53
N PRO A 100 2.26 -5.33 7.57
CA PRO A 100 2.89 -5.89 8.75
C PRO A 100 4.19 -5.17 9.14
N LEU A 101 5.03 -4.85 8.14
CA LEU A 101 6.27 -4.11 8.37
C LEU A 101 5.99 -2.70 8.89
N VAL A 102 5.04 -2.00 8.26
CA VAL A 102 4.56 -0.69 8.69
C VAL A 102 4.03 -0.75 10.12
N SER A 103 3.22 -1.75 10.45
CA SER A 103 2.63 -1.90 11.79
C SER A 103 3.69 -2.14 12.85
N LEU A 104 4.72 -2.94 12.53
CA LEU A 104 5.87 -3.14 13.40
C LEU A 104 6.60 -1.81 13.62
N LEU A 105 6.93 -1.08 12.56
CA LEU A 105 7.60 0.22 12.67
C LEU A 105 6.78 1.20 13.49
N SER A 106 5.47 1.33 13.23
CA SER A 106 4.57 2.17 14.02
C SER A 106 4.63 1.86 15.50
N ARG A 107 4.57 0.57 15.87
CA ARG A 107 4.65 0.12 17.27
C ARG A 107 5.97 0.52 17.93
N GLU A 108 7.09 0.31 17.25
CA GLU A 108 8.41 0.67 17.78
C GLU A 108 8.58 2.19 17.93
N MET A 109 7.83 2.98 17.14
CA MET A 109 7.80 4.44 17.24
C MET A 109 6.76 4.97 18.24
N GLY A 110 6.12 4.09 19.00
CA GLY A 110 5.11 4.46 20.00
C GLY A 110 3.86 5.11 19.39
N ILE A 111 3.60 4.91 18.10
CA ILE A 111 2.37 5.34 17.43
C ILE A 111 1.48 4.10 17.18
N PRO A 112 0.14 4.24 17.29
CA PRO A 112 -0.73 3.12 16.98
C PRO A 112 -0.52 2.69 15.52
N PRO A 113 -0.53 1.37 15.22
CA PRO A 113 -0.44 0.89 13.85
C PRO A 113 -1.55 1.50 12.99
N PRO A 114 -1.28 1.83 11.71
CA PRO A 114 -2.30 2.27 10.78
C PRO A 114 -3.16 1.06 10.39
N ILE A 115 -4.10 0.70 11.27
CA ILE A 115 -5.13 -0.29 10.96
C ILE A 115 -6.20 0.47 10.16
N GLN A 116 -6.41 0.10 8.90
CA GLN A 116 -7.64 0.51 8.24
C GLN A 116 -8.79 -0.18 8.98
N PRO A 117 -9.69 0.56 9.66
CA PRO A 117 -10.81 -0.08 10.31
C PRO A 117 -11.58 -0.89 9.26
N PRO A 118 -12.08 -2.09 9.59
CA PRO A 118 -12.92 -2.83 8.67
C PRO A 118 -14.06 -1.91 8.24
N GLN A 119 -14.13 -1.60 6.94
CA GLN A 119 -15.27 -0.86 6.42
C GLN A 119 -16.51 -1.74 6.65
N PRO A 120 -17.52 -1.28 7.41
CA PRO A 120 -18.77 -2.02 7.47
C PRO A 120 -19.28 -2.19 6.03
N PRO A 121 -19.84 -3.37 5.68
CA PRO A 121 -20.42 -3.55 4.37
C PRO A 121 -21.41 -2.41 4.12
N GLN A 122 -21.23 -1.69 3.02
CA GLN A 122 -22.18 -0.67 2.59
C GLN A 122 -23.53 -1.36 2.44
N GLN A 123 -24.46 -1.11 3.38
CA GLN A 123 -25.84 -1.51 3.19
C GLN A 123 -26.31 -0.85 1.89
N PRO A 124 -26.89 -1.62 0.94
CA PRO A 124 -27.56 -1.02 -0.20
C PRO A 124 -28.57 -0.01 0.33
N LYS A 125 -28.48 1.24 -0.12
CA LYS A 125 -29.50 2.25 0.16
C LYS A 125 -30.84 1.66 -0.25
N SER A 126 -31.72 1.43 0.72
CA SER A 126 -33.10 1.03 0.45
C SER A 126 -33.73 2.09 -0.45
N PRO A 127 -34.50 1.73 -1.49
CA PRO A 127 -35.22 2.71 -2.30
C PRO A 127 -36.20 3.44 -1.38
N ASP A 128 -36.11 4.76 -1.37
CA ASP A 128 -37.04 5.64 -0.66
C ASP A 128 -38.36 5.62 -1.44
N TYR A 129 -39.34 4.84 -0.96
CA TYR A 129 -40.70 4.90 -1.47
C TYR A 129 -41.44 5.98 -0.67
N HIS A 130 -41.49 7.20 -1.21
CA HIS A 130 -42.44 8.20 -0.75
C HIS A 130 -43.85 7.75 -1.17
N VAL A 131 -44.70 7.49 -0.18
CA VAL A 131 -46.16 7.33 -0.31
C VAL A 131 -46.82 8.56 0.29
#